data_AF-A0A7S2N0F0-F1
#
_entry.id   AF-A0A7S2N0F0-F1
#
_cell.length_a   1.000
_cell.length_b   1.000
_cell.length_c   1.000
_cell.angle_alpha   90.00
_cell.angle_beta   90.00
_cell.angle_gamma   90.00
#
_symmetry.space_group_name_H-M   'P 1'
#
loop_
_entity.id
_entity.type
_entity.pdbx_description
1 polymer ?
#
loop_
_entity_poly.entity_id
_entity_poly.type
_entity_poly.pdbx_seq_one_letter_code
_entity_poly.pdbx_strand_id
1 'polypeptide(L)'
;VEVCGPCPLCWEERELLLLGCSHAFCLPCLLRQLAAGWAGPRISFGYLTCGVCRAPLAHPQLREALRPHADLRERVASLAEERCHGEDLFSGWARRFGTVPTRNRRQEFATHTLALFPCARCGEPFCGGKASCAQQQDLRPEDLLCGRCEWTAAGGVDMADHRCMIHGHESAVYKCDYCCDVAVYRCSQSDHFCERCHAFAYSNKYYPCPGAELCPNRLAHPAILDEAGTGAVKSFVLGCAACEGCPAAMGVSLASERRFGYPARRWHAFAGGDVVLAAVGEREVRERLRRWGRGGGDSAAEAAERLLLLELGLASV
;
A
#
# COMPACT_ATOMS: atom_id res chain seq x y z
N VAL A 1 -16.73 -39.86 5.45
CA VAL A 1 -17.05 -41.13 4.77
C VAL A 1 -16.34 -41.05 3.43
N GLU A 2 -15.35 -41.91 3.25
CA GLU A 2 -14.54 -41.99 2.04
C GLU A 2 -15.28 -42.92 1.06
N VAL A 3 -15.48 -42.45 -0.17
CA VAL A 3 -16.23 -43.17 -1.21
C VAL A 3 -15.30 -43.38 -2.38
N CYS A 4 -15.18 -44.60 -2.90
CA CYS A 4 -14.41 -44.84 -4.13
C CYS A 4 -15.27 -44.51 -5.36
N GLY A 5 -14.70 -43.80 -6.32
CA GLY A 5 -15.36 -43.51 -7.58
C GLY A 5 -14.57 -42.53 -8.46
N PRO A 6 -15.10 -42.19 -9.65
CA PRO A 6 -14.45 -41.26 -10.55
C PRO A 6 -14.56 -39.83 -10.01
N CYS A 7 -13.42 -39.18 -9.81
CA CYS A 7 -13.40 -37.77 -9.38
C CYS A 7 -13.93 -36.86 -10.50
N PRO A 8 -14.89 -35.94 -10.24
CA PRO A 8 -15.48 -35.09 -11.28
C PRO A 8 -14.52 -34.03 -11.85
N LEU A 9 -13.33 -33.84 -11.25
CA LEU A 9 -12.33 -32.88 -11.71
C LEU A 9 -11.23 -33.50 -12.58
N CYS A 10 -10.81 -34.73 -12.29
CA CYS A 10 -9.73 -35.39 -13.04
C CYS A 10 -10.16 -36.68 -13.74
N TRP A 11 -11.39 -37.14 -13.52
CA TRP A 11 -11.98 -38.35 -14.13
C TRP A 11 -11.25 -39.65 -13.80
N GLU A 12 -10.38 -39.64 -12.81
CA GLU A 12 -9.66 -40.82 -12.34
C GLU A 12 -10.42 -41.48 -11.18
N GLU A 13 -10.44 -42.82 -11.18
CA GLU A 13 -10.92 -43.66 -10.08
C GLU A 13 -10.03 -43.48 -8.86
N ARG A 14 -10.59 -42.89 -7.80
CA ARG A 14 -9.86 -42.56 -6.57
C ARG A 14 -10.79 -42.66 -5.36
N GLU A 15 -10.17 -42.62 -4.20
CA GLU A 15 -10.88 -42.31 -2.97
C GLU A 15 -11.31 -40.83 -2.96
N LEU A 16 -12.59 -40.60 -2.69
CA LEU A 16 -13.22 -39.28 -2.71
C LEU A 16 -13.60 -38.84 -1.29
N LEU A 17 -13.30 -37.58 -1.01
CA LEU A 17 -13.68 -36.90 0.21
C LEU A 17 -15.07 -36.31 0.07
N LEU A 18 -16.03 -36.85 0.83
CA LEU A 18 -17.36 -36.27 0.93
C LEU A 18 -17.30 -34.97 1.75
N LEU A 19 -17.42 -33.84 1.08
CA LEU A 19 -17.41 -32.52 1.71
C LEU A 19 -18.67 -32.30 2.56
N GLY A 20 -18.65 -31.30 3.44
CA GLY A 20 -19.81 -30.89 4.23
C GLY A 20 -21.03 -30.45 3.41
N CYS A 21 -20.85 -30.15 2.12
CA CYS A 21 -21.90 -29.82 1.16
C CYS A 21 -22.37 -31.01 0.31
N SER A 22 -22.09 -32.24 0.76
CA SER A 22 -22.42 -33.54 0.13
C SER A 22 -21.85 -33.81 -1.27
N HIS A 23 -21.02 -32.93 -1.84
CA HIS A 23 -20.25 -33.21 -3.04
C HIS A 23 -18.92 -33.90 -2.70
N ALA A 24 -18.43 -34.76 -3.59
CA ALA A 24 -17.23 -35.57 -3.35
C ALA A 24 -16.14 -35.32 -4.41
N PHE A 25 -14.88 -35.19 -3.95
CA PHE A 25 -13.72 -34.97 -4.81
C PHE A 25 -12.51 -35.71 -4.24
N CYS A 26 -11.56 -36.11 -5.09
CA CYS A 26 -10.31 -36.68 -4.60
C CYS A 26 -9.44 -35.59 -3.93
N LEU A 27 -8.72 -35.96 -2.86
CA LEU A 27 -7.84 -35.06 -2.13
C LEU A 27 -6.80 -34.36 -3.04
N PRO A 28 -6.14 -35.03 -4.01
CA PRO A 28 -5.19 -34.36 -4.90
C PRO A 28 -5.78 -33.20 -5.69
N CYS A 29 -7.04 -33.31 -6.16
CA CYS A 29 -7.70 -32.22 -6.88
C CYS A 29 -8.03 -31.05 -5.95
N LEU A 30 -8.48 -31.32 -4.73
CA LEU A 30 -8.75 -30.28 -3.75
C LEU A 30 -7.46 -29.55 -3.35
N LEU A 31 -6.36 -30.27 -3.11
CA LEU A 31 -5.06 -29.65 -2.82
C LEU A 31 -4.52 -28.85 -4.02
N ARG A 32 -4.69 -29.33 -5.25
CA ARG A 32 -4.36 -28.56 -6.46
C ARG A 32 -5.19 -27.27 -6.57
N GLN A 33 -6.48 -27.32 -6.26
CA GLN A 33 -7.35 -26.14 -6.24
C GLN A 33 -6.86 -25.11 -5.21
N LEU A 34 -6.48 -25.56 -4.00
CA LEU A 34 -5.92 -24.68 -2.97
C LEU A 34 -4.56 -24.10 -3.37
N ALA A 35 -3.68 -24.92 -3.96
CA ALA A 35 -2.37 -24.50 -4.44
C ALA A 35 -2.44 -23.50 -5.61
N ALA A 36 -3.42 -23.67 -6.51
CA ALA A 36 -3.65 -22.75 -7.62
C ALA A 36 -4.15 -21.37 -7.16
N GLY A 37 -4.87 -21.31 -6.02
CA GLY A 37 -5.37 -20.07 -5.47
C GLY A 37 -6.40 -19.38 -6.39
N TRP A 38 -6.20 -18.10 -6.65
CA TRP A 38 -7.12 -17.29 -7.46
C TRP A 38 -6.58 -17.01 -8.87
N ALA A 39 -7.51 -16.78 -9.80
CA ALA A 39 -7.18 -16.35 -11.14
C ALA A 39 -7.06 -14.82 -11.21
N GLY A 40 -6.08 -14.35 -11.97
CA GLY A 40 -5.84 -12.93 -12.21
C GLY A 40 -5.15 -12.20 -11.04
N PRO A 41 -4.90 -10.89 -11.20
CA PRO A 41 -4.12 -10.11 -10.24
C PRO A 41 -4.88 -9.84 -8.93
N ARG A 42 -6.21 -9.66 -9.00
CA ARG A 42 -7.04 -9.34 -7.83
C ARG A 42 -7.21 -10.57 -6.95
N ILE A 43 -6.94 -10.42 -5.66
CA ILE A 43 -7.19 -11.47 -4.67
C ILE A 43 -8.69 -11.78 -4.65
N SER A 44 -9.02 -13.05 -4.86
CA SER A 44 -10.36 -13.58 -4.69
C SER A 44 -10.32 -14.93 -3.99
N PHE A 45 -11.43 -15.35 -3.39
CA PHE A 45 -11.48 -16.58 -2.58
C PHE A 45 -12.45 -17.61 -3.15
N GLY A 46 -12.76 -17.52 -4.46
CA GLY A 46 -13.67 -18.47 -5.11
C GLY A 46 -13.19 -19.92 -5.03
N TYR A 47 -11.87 -20.14 -5.02
CA TYR A 47 -11.23 -21.45 -4.87
C TYR A 47 -11.41 -22.08 -3.47
N LEU A 48 -11.96 -21.34 -2.50
CA LEU A 48 -12.34 -21.91 -1.19
C LEU A 48 -13.76 -22.47 -1.18
N THR A 49 -14.39 -22.58 -2.35
CA THR A 49 -15.76 -23.09 -2.51
C THR A 49 -15.80 -24.35 -3.36
N CYS A 50 -16.85 -25.14 -3.16
CA CYS A 50 -17.14 -26.34 -3.94
C CYS A 50 -17.34 -26.00 -5.41
N GLY A 51 -16.66 -26.72 -6.31
CA GLY A 51 -16.78 -26.52 -7.76
C GLY A 51 -18.18 -26.76 -8.33
N VAL A 52 -19.06 -27.44 -7.60
CA VAL A 52 -20.45 -27.74 -8.01
C VAL A 52 -21.43 -26.72 -7.42
N CYS A 53 -21.56 -26.66 -6.09
CA CYS A 53 -22.60 -25.86 -5.43
C CYS A 53 -22.12 -24.54 -4.83
N ARG A 54 -20.82 -24.21 -4.92
CA ARG A 54 -20.22 -23.00 -4.34
C ARG A 54 -20.32 -22.86 -2.81
N ALA A 55 -20.76 -23.90 -2.10
CA ALA A 55 -20.65 -23.93 -0.64
C ALA A 55 -19.18 -23.95 -0.20
N PRO A 56 -18.82 -23.40 0.97
CA PRO A 56 -17.45 -23.44 1.48
C PRO A 56 -16.90 -24.87 1.56
N LEU A 57 -15.63 -25.05 1.20
CA LEU A 57 -14.95 -26.33 1.37
C LEU A 57 -14.84 -26.67 2.86
N ALA A 58 -15.31 -27.86 3.24
CA ALA A 58 -15.28 -28.33 4.61
C ALA A 58 -15.08 -29.84 4.65
N HIS A 59 -13.94 -30.29 5.17
CA HIS A 59 -13.65 -31.68 5.48
C HIS A 59 -12.51 -31.75 6.53
N PRO A 60 -12.52 -32.68 7.49
CA PRO A 60 -11.47 -32.79 8.52
C PRO A 60 -10.04 -32.84 7.96
N GLN A 61 -9.79 -33.63 6.91
CA GLN A 61 -8.46 -33.73 6.28
C GLN A 61 -8.02 -32.45 5.54
N LEU A 62 -8.95 -31.54 5.23
CA LEU A 62 -8.61 -30.27 4.58
C LEU A 62 -8.33 -29.14 5.58
N ARG A 63 -8.59 -29.33 6.89
CA ARG A 63 -8.52 -28.25 7.89
C ARG A 63 -7.18 -27.53 7.90
N GLU A 64 -6.08 -28.29 7.98
CA GLU A 64 -4.73 -27.73 7.98
C GLU A 64 -4.40 -27.02 6.65
N ALA A 65 -4.79 -27.60 5.52
CA ALA A 65 -4.59 -26.99 4.22
C ALA A 65 -5.41 -25.70 4.02
N LEU A 66 -6.62 -25.63 4.58
CA LEU A 66 -7.52 -24.47 4.47
C LEU A 66 -7.11 -23.30 5.38
N ARG A 67 -6.46 -23.58 6.50
CA ARG A 67 -6.08 -22.59 7.51
C ARG A 67 -5.34 -21.36 6.95
N PRO A 68 -4.23 -21.48 6.20
CA PRO A 68 -3.51 -20.31 5.68
C PRO A 68 -4.37 -19.44 4.74
N HIS A 69 -5.30 -20.06 4.00
CA HIS A 69 -6.20 -19.32 3.11
C HIS A 69 -7.32 -18.61 3.87
N ALA A 70 -7.80 -19.21 4.96
CA ALA A 70 -8.75 -18.56 5.87
C ALA A 70 -8.10 -17.35 6.58
N ASP A 71 -6.85 -17.49 7.02
CA ASP A 71 -6.08 -16.40 7.63
C ASP A 71 -5.84 -15.27 6.62
N LEU A 72 -5.49 -15.59 5.37
CA LEU A 72 -5.39 -14.59 4.30
C LEU A 72 -6.74 -13.89 4.04
N ARG A 73 -7.86 -14.63 4.03
CA ARG A 73 -9.19 -14.06 3.83
C ARG A 73 -9.56 -13.07 4.91
N GLU A 74 -9.29 -13.39 6.17
CA GLU A 74 -9.56 -12.49 7.31
C GLU A 74 -8.68 -11.24 7.27
N ARG A 75 -7.38 -11.38 6.94
CA ARG A 75 -6.47 -10.24 6.78
C ARG A 75 -6.93 -9.30 5.66
N VAL A 76 -7.31 -9.85 4.50
CA VAL A 76 -7.80 -9.08 3.35
C VAL A 76 -9.12 -8.39 3.67
N ALA A 77 -10.03 -9.08 4.36
CA ALA A 77 -11.30 -8.51 4.79
C ALA A 77 -11.13 -7.35 5.79
N SER A 78 -10.25 -7.53 6.78
CA SER A 78 -9.94 -6.49 7.78
C SER A 78 -9.27 -5.27 7.14
N LEU A 79 -8.30 -5.48 6.26
CA LEU A 79 -7.65 -4.40 5.50
C LEU A 79 -8.64 -3.59 4.67
N ALA A 80 -9.58 -4.26 4.00
CA ALA A 80 -10.61 -3.60 3.22
C ALA A 80 -11.58 -2.80 4.12
N GLU A 81 -12.02 -3.39 5.24
CA GLU A 81 -12.89 -2.72 6.21
C GLU A 81 -12.23 -1.45 6.77
N GLU A 82 -10.97 -1.54 7.22
CA GLU A 82 -10.18 -0.39 7.70
C GLU A 82 -10.09 0.72 6.64
N ARG A 83 -9.84 0.35 5.38
CA ARG A 83 -9.76 1.33 4.30
C ARG A 83 -11.11 2.00 4.01
N CYS A 84 -12.21 1.24 4.00
CA CYS A 84 -13.55 1.80 3.86
C CYS A 84 -13.91 2.75 5.02
N HIS A 85 -13.46 2.47 6.24
CA HIS A 85 -13.62 3.38 7.37
C HIS A 85 -12.84 4.69 7.18
N GLY A 86 -11.58 4.62 6.74
CA GLY A 86 -10.76 5.81 6.48
C GLY A 86 -11.32 6.70 5.36
N GLU A 87 -12.00 6.12 4.38
CA GLU A 87 -12.68 6.85 3.29
C GLU A 87 -14.16 7.19 3.60
N ASP A 88 -14.61 6.93 4.83
CA ASP A 88 -16.00 7.13 5.29
C ASP A 88 -17.07 6.51 4.36
N LEU A 89 -16.75 5.36 3.74
CA LEU A 89 -17.63 4.68 2.78
C LEU A 89 -18.83 3.99 3.43
N PHE A 90 -18.82 3.87 4.76
CA PHE A 90 -19.97 3.37 5.53
C PHE A 90 -20.95 4.50 5.88
N SER A 91 -20.61 5.76 5.64
CA SER A 91 -21.53 6.88 5.79
C SER A 91 -22.78 6.66 4.93
N GLY A 92 -23.95 6.90 5.53
CA GLY A 92 -25.22 6.67 4.85
C GLY A 92 -25.66 5.21 4.73
N TRP A 93 -24.92 4.22 5.28
CA TRP A 93 -25.40 2.83 5.32
C TRP A 93 -26.77 2.72 6.00
N ALA A 94 -26.91 3.32 7.18
CA ALA A 94 -28.19 3.34 7.92
C ALA A 94 -29.31 4.02 7.11
N ARG A 95 -28.98 5.04 6.32
CA ARG A 95 -29.95 5.71 5.42
C ARG A 95 -30.38 4.80 4.27
N ARG A 96 -29.44 4.02 3.70
CA ARG A 96 -29.68 3.14 2.55
C ARG A 96 -30.37 1.83 2.92
N PHE A 97 -30.02 1.26 4.07
CA PHE A 97 -30.42 -0.09 4.46
C PHE A 97 -31.21 -0.16 5.78
N GLY A 98 -31.49 0.98 6.42
CA GLY A 98 -32.29 1.07 7.64
C GLY A 98 -31.69 0.36 8.87
N THR A 99 -30.44 -0.09 8.80
CA THR A 99 -29.80 -0.95 9.79
C THR A 99 -28.34 -0.58 9.98
N VAL A 100 -27.77 -0.91 11.13
CA VAL A 100 -26.31 -0.85 11.34
C VAL A 100 -25.71 -2.16 10.80
N PRO A 101 -24.67 -2.11 9.95
CA PRO A 101 -24.09 -3.33 9.42
C PRO A 101 -23.35 -4.12 10.51
N THR A 102 -23.56 -5.44 10.51
CA THR A 102 -22.71 -6.37 11.25
C THR A 102 -21.29 -6.36 10.67
N ARG A 103 -20.29 -6.80 11.45
CA ARG A 103 -18.90 -6.91 10.99
C ARG A 103 -18.79 -7.68 9.68
N ASN A 104 -19.44 -8.85 9.59
CA ASN A 104 -19.44 -9.66 8.36
C ASN A 104 -19.98 -8.89 7.16
N ARG A 105 -21.10 -8.16 7.31
CA ARG A 105 -21.64 -7.36 6.21
C ARG A 105 -20.73 -6.20 5.80
N ARG A 106 -20.01 -5.59 6.75
CA ARG A 106 -19.01 -4.57 6.43
C ARG A 106 -17.85 -5.15 5.64
N GLN A 107 -17.32 -6.30 6.07
CA GLN A 107 -16.25 -6.99 5.39
C GLN A 107 -16.65 -7.47 3.97
N GLU A 108 -17.86 -8.02 3.81
CA GLU A 108 -18.40 -8.38 2.50
C GLU A 108 -18.53 -7.16 1.58
N PHE A 109 -19.09 -6.07 2.09
CA PHE A 109 -19.20 -4.84 1.32
C PHE A 109 -17.82 -4.27 0.94
N ALA A 110 -16.89 -4.24 1.87
CA ALA A 110 -15.55 -3.69 1.67
C ALA A 110 -14.75 -4.51 0.65
N THR A 111 -14.75 -5.83 0.76
CA THR A 111 -14.05 -6.73 -0.17
C THR A 111 -14.67 -6.75 -1.57
N HIS A 112 -15.97 -6.44 -1.69
CA HIS A 112 -16.62 -6.22 -2.98
C HIS A 112 -16.26 -4.85 -3.58
N THR A 113 -16.26 -3.79 -2.75
CA THR A 113 -16.06 -2.39 -3.15
C THR A 113 -14.61 -2.08 -3.50
N LEU A 114 -13.65 -2.66 -2.79
CA LEU A 114 -12.22 -2.43 -2.97
C LEU A 114 -11.56 -3.59 -3.72
N ALA A 115 -10.53 -3.27 -4.50
CA ALA A 115 -9.66 -4.24 -5.14
C ALA A 115 -8.39 -4.41 -4.31
N LEU A 116 -8.19 -5.62 -3.78
CA LEU A 116 -6.97 -5.99 -3.06
C LEU A 116 -6.06 -6.83 -3.95
N PHE A 117 -4.76 -6.60 -3.83
CA PHE A 117 -3.72 -7.25 -4.64
C PHE A 117 -2.59 -7.74 -3.75
N PRO A 118 -1.91 -8.84 -4.11
CA PRO A 118 -0.65 -9.21 -3.47
C PRO A 118 0.46 -8.28 -3.96
N CYS A 119 1.32 -7.81 -3.06
CA CYS A 119 2.52 -7.06 -3.47
C CYS A 119 3.51 -7.99 -4.18
N ALA A 120 3.93 -7.64 -5.40
CA ALA A 120 4.89 -8.42 -6.19
C ALA A 120 6.24 -8.62 -5.48
N ARG A 121 6.62 -7.70 -4.58
CA ARG A 121 7.91 -7.71 -3.89
C ARG A 121 7.89 -8.41 -2.53
N CYS A 122 6.87 -8.16 -1.71
CA CYS A 122 6.82 -8.70 -0.34
C CYS A 122 5.66 -9.68 -0.09
N GLY A 123 4.78 -9.90 -1.06
CA GLY A 123 3.63 -10.79 -0.97
C GLY A 123 2.45 -10.28 -0.11
N GLU A 124 2.66 -9.24 0.71
CA GLU A 124 1.61 -8.70 1.58
C GLU A 124 0.45 -8.10 0.77
N PRO A 125 -0.82 -8.32 1.19
CA PRO A 125 -1.97 -7.74 0.53
C PRO A 125 -2.00 -6.23 0.73
N PHE A 126 -2.40 -5.50 -0.31
CA PHE A 126 -2.62 -4.06 -0.24
C PHE A 126 -3.89 -3.66 -1.03
N CYS A 127 -4.44 -2.48 -0.72
CA CYS A 127 -5.57 -1.92 -1.45
C CYS A 127 -5.08 -1.12 -2.67
N GLY A 128 -5.50 -1.51 -3.86
CA GLY A 128 -5.23 -0.80 -5.11
C GLY A 128 -6.33 0.20 -5.50
N GLY A 129 -7.28 0.48 -4.60
CA GLY A 129 -8.42 1.38 -4.82
C GLY A 129 -9.74 0.65 -5.02
N LYS A 130 -10.74 1.35 -5.58
CA LYS A 130 -12.08 0.79 -5.84
C LYS A 130 -12.03 -0.26 -6.95
N ALA A 131 -12.80 -1.33 -6.78
CA ALA A 131 -12.88 -2.43 -7.73
C ALA A 131 -13.36 -1.98 -9.12
N SER A 132 -14.24 -0.98 -9.20
CA SER A 132 -14.72 -0.40 -10.44
C SER A 132 -13.61 0.27 -11.26
N CYS A 133 -12.59 0.83 -10.61
CA CYS A 133 -11.45 1.47 -11.29
C CYS A 133 -10.45 0.42 -11.78
N ALA A 134 -10.20 -0.63 -10.99
CA ALA A 134 -9.29 -1.71 -11.35
C ALA A 134 -9.74 -2.52 -12.59
N GLN A 135 -11.06 -2.64 -12.82
CA GLN A 135 -11.61 -3.35 -13.99
C GLN A 135 -11.28 -2.68 -15.33
N GLN A 136 -10.89 -1.41 -15.33
CA GLN A 136 -10.62 -0.62 -16.52
C GLN A 136 -9.13 -0.61 -16.91
N GLN A 137 -8.30 -1.41 -16.24
CA GLN A 137 -6.84 -1.36 -16.35
C GLN A 137 -6.26 -2.73 -16.71
N ASP A 138 -5.26 -2.74 -17.58
CA ASP A 138 -4.45 -3.92 -17.86
C ASP A 138 -3.39 -4.06 -16.76
N LEU A 139 -3.74 -4.80 -15.71
CA LEU A 139 -2.91 -4.93 -14.50
C LEU A 139 -1.97 -6.11 -14.62
N ARG A 140 -0.68 -5.80 -14.71
CA ARG A 140 0.40 -6.78 -14.70
C ARG A 140 0.78 -7.12 -13.26
N PRO A 141 0.75 -8.40 -12.84
CA PRO A 141 1.07 -8.77 -11.46
C PRO A 141 2.43 -8.28 -10.96
N GLU A 142 3.41 -8.12 -11.85
CA GLU A 142 4.78 -7.71 -11.53
C GLU A 142 4.88 -6.23 -11.15
N ASP A 143 3.95 -5.41 -11.64
CA ASP A 143 3.90 -3.96 -11.42
C ASP A 143 3.14 -3.61 -10.12
N LEU A 144 2.48 -4.59 -9.49
CA LEU A 144 1.65 -4.40 -8.30
C LEU A 144 2.50 -4.31 -7.03
N LEU A 145 2.93 -3.10 -6.69
CA LEU A 145 3.67 -2.84 -5.47
C LEU A 145 2.77 -2.21 -4.40
N CYS A 146 2.86 -2.71 -3.17
CA CYS A 146 2.31 -1.97 -2.03
C CYS A 146 3.06 -0.65 -1.85
N GLY A 147 2.40 0.33 -1.23
CA GLY A 147 2.96 1.67 -1.07
C GLY A 147 4.34 1.70 -0.39
N ARG A 148 4.64 0.72 0.48
CA ARG A 148 6.01 0.54 1.02
C ARG A 148 7.03 0.16 -0.03
N CYS A 149 6.75 -0.87 -0.81
CA CYS A 149 7.72 -1.39 -1.77
C CYS A 149 7.94 -0.39 -2.91
N GLU A 150 6.90 0.32 -3.32
CA GLU A 150 6.98 1.43 -4.27
C GLU A 150 7.86 2.56 -3.72
N TRP A 151 7.61 3.02 -2.49
CA TRP A 151 8.38 4.08 -1.84
C TRP A 151 9.88 3.79 -1.77
N THR A 152 10.23 2.55 -1.38
CA THR A 152 11.62 2.11 -1.30
C THR A 152 12.24 1.94 -2.68
N ALA A 153 11.50 1.45 -3.68
CA ALA A 153 12.00 1.29 -5.05
C ALA A 153 12.31 2.64 -5.69
N ALA A 154 11.39 3.61 -5.56
CA ALA A 154 11.57 4.95 -6.10
C ALA A 154 12.62 5.78 -5.33
N GLY A 155 12.99 5.39 -4.10
CA GLY A 155 13.98 6.11 -3.29
C GLY A 155 15.44 5.81 -3.65
N GLY A 156 15.68 4.87 -4.56
CA GLY A 156 17.02 4.36 -4.90
C GLY A 156 17.65 4.92 -6.18
N VAL A 157 16.92 5.68 -6.99
CA VAL A 157 17.40 6.10 -8.33
C VAL A 157 16.79 7.46 -8.71
N ASP A 158 17.66 8.46 -8.80
CA ASP A 158 17.55 9.65 -9.67
C ASP A 158 16.43 10.67 -9.47
N MET A 159 15.47 10.48 -8.56
CA MET A 159 14.48 11.52 -8.24
C MET A 159 14.89 12.34 -7.00
N ALA A 160 15.35 13.57 -7.24
CA ALA A 160 15.59 14.58 -6.21
C ALA A 160 14.26 15.22 -5.73
N ASP A 161 13.31 14.40 -5.28
CA ASP A 161 12.08 14.89 -4.65
C ASP A 161 12.23 15.01 -3.12
N HIS A 162 11.16 15.43 -2.44
CA HIS A 162 11.19 15.73 -1.00
C HIS A 162 10.68 14.58 -0.12
N ARG A 163 10.91 13.33 -0.55
CA ARG A 163 10.47 12.13 0.18
C ARG A 163 11.13 12.01 1.56
N CYS A 164 10.33 11.77 2.59
CA CYS A 164 10.81 11.56 3.95
C CYS A 164 11.00 10.06 4.23
N MET A 165 12.24 9.61 4.38
CA MET A 165 12.53 8.20 4.68
C MET A 165 12.22 7.80 6.13
N ILE A 166 11.83 8.75 6.98
CA ILE A 166 11.53 8.55 8.39
C ILE A 166 10.06 8.25 8.63
N HIS A 167 9.17 9.04 8.03
CA HIS A 167 7.71 8.86 8.16
C HIS A 167 7.13 8.06 6.98
N GLY A 168 7.87 7.93 5.89
CA GLY A 168 7.52 7.10 4.75
C GLY A 168 6.31 7.59 3.96
N HIS A 169 5.81 6.69 3.11
CA HIS A 169 4.80 7.00 2.10
C HIS A 169 3.44 7.45 2.62
N GLU A 170 3.03 7.01 3.82
CA GLU A 170 1.74 7.35 4.43
C GLU A 170 1.67 8.81 4.87
N SER A 171 2.83 9.43 5.13
CA SER A 171 2.94 10.84 5.50
C SER A 171 3.36 11.72 4.33
N ALA A 172 3.46 11.18 3.12
CA ALA A 172 3.94 11.90 1.95
C ALA A 172 2.85 12.81 1.39
N VAL A 173 3.26 14.04 1.06
CA VAL A 173 2.42 15.00 0.33
C VAL A 173 2.85 14.92 -1.13
N TYR A 174 1.97 14.41 -1.99
CA TYR A 174 2.26 14.26 -3.42
C TYR A 174 1.77 15.47 -4.21
N LYS A 175 2.51 15.81 -5.27
CA LYS A 175 2.00 16.68 -6.34
C LYS A 175 0.99 15.88 -7.16
N CYS A 176 -0.05 16.54 -7.67
CA CYS A 176 -0.89 15.93 -8.70
C CYS A 176 -0.06 15.67 -9.97
N ASP A 177 -0.18 14.48 -10.55
CA ASP A 177 0.58 14.07 -11.74
C ASP A 177 0.19 14.86 -13.00
N TYR A 178 -0.97 15.53 -12.97
CA TYR A 178 -1.57 16.21 -14.12
C TYR A 178 -1.62 17.73 -13.99
N CYS A 179 -1.25 18.31 -12.85
CA CYS A 179 -1.23 19.77 -12.65
C CYS A 179 -0.27 20.19 -11.51
N CYS A 180 -0.24 21.49 -11.18
CA CYS A 180 0.60 22.03 -10.12
C CYS A 180 -0.19 22.31 -8.83
N ASP A 181 -0.90 21.29 -8.35
CA ASP A 181 -1.70 21.31 -7.11
C ASP A 181 -1.36 20.09 -6.26
N VAL A 182 -1.75 20.10 -4.98
CA VAL A 182 -1.52 19.00 -4.04
C VAL A 182 -2.51 17.87 -4.33
N ALA A 183 -2.01 16.64 -4.38
CA ALA A 183 -2.85 15.47 -4.56
C ALA A 183 -3.62 15.14 -3.27
N VAL A 184 -4.89 14.82 -3.44
CA VAL A 184 -5.80 14.37 -2.36
C VAL A 184 -6.21 12.91 -2.60
N TYR A 185 -6.22 12.49 -3.87
CA TYR A 185 -6.60 11.15 -4.29
C TYR A 185 -5.38 10.41 -4.83
N ARG A 186 -5.33 9.11 -4.54
CA ARG A 186 -4.44 8.15 -5.20
C ARG A 186 -5.31 7.10 -5.87
N CYS A 187 -5.22 7.00 -7.19
CA CYS A 187 -5.99 6.06 -8.00
C CYS A 187 -5.05 5.23 -8.88
N SER A 188 -5.57 4.19 -9.55
CA SER A 188 -4.80 3.39 -10.51
C SER A 188 -3.50 2.80 -9.94
N GLN A 189 -3.49 2.45 -8.66
CA GLN A 189 -2.33 2.04 -7.87
C GLN A 189 -1.22 3.10 -7.68
N SER A 190 -0.90 3.95 -8.65
CA SER A 190 0.24 4.89 -8.56
C SER A 190 -0.06 6.33 -9.00
N ASP A 191 -1.23 6.62 -9.57
CA ASP A 191 -1.55 7.97 -10.06
C ASP A 191 -2.09 8.86 -8.94
N HIS A 192 -1.56 10.07 -8.83
CA HIS A 192 -1.92 11.06 -7.81
C HIS A 192 -2.71 12.22 -8.41
N PHE A 193 -3.90 12.50 -7.85
CA PHE A 193 -4.83 13.51 -8.36
C PHE A 193 -5.24 14.53 -7.30
N CYS A 194 -5.29 15.81 -7.68
CA CYS A 194 -6.08 16.80 -6.94
C CYS A 194 -7.58 16.65 -7.29
N GLU A 195 -8.45 17.33 -6.54
CA GLU A 195 -9.91 17.30 -6.73
C GLU A 195 -10.33 17.52 -8.20
N ARG A 196 -9.79 18.60 -8.81
CA ARG A 196 -10.11 18.98 -10.19
C ARG A 196 -9.70 17.93 -11.21
N CYS A 197 -8.49 17.37 -11.07
CA CYS A 197 -7.98 16.38 -12.01
C CYS A 197 -8.66 15.02 -11.82
N HIS A 198 -9.04 14.67 -10.58
CA HIS A 198 -9.75 13.43 -10.28
C HIS A 198 -11.15 13.40 -10.91
N ALA A 199 -11.87 14.53 -10.97
CA ALA A 199 -13.18 14.62 -11.62
C ALA A 199 -13.18 14.23 -13.11
N PHE A 200 -12.01 14.31 -13.76
CA PHE A 200 -11.78 13.90 -15.15
C PHE A 200 -10.68 12.83 -15.23
N ALA A 201 -10.58 11.97 -14.21
CA ALA A 201 -9.70 10.81 -14.25
C ALA A 201 -9.93 10.05 -15.57
N TYR A 202 -8.85 9.59 -16.20
CA TYR A 202 -8.83 8.93 -17.53
C TYR A 202 -8.98 9.82 -18.77
N SER A 203 -9.16 11.14 -18.62
CA SER A 203 -9.08 12.06 -19.77
C SER A 203 -7.65 12.26 -20.28
N ASN A 204 -6.63 11.88 -19.48
CA ASN A 204 -5.21 12.18 -19.71
C ASN A 204 -4.95 13.65 -20.04
N LYS A 205 -5.78 14.55 -19.50
CA LYS A 205 -5.63 15.99 -19.69
C LYS A 205 -4.61 16.55 -18.71
N TYR A 206 -3.56 17.17 -19.26
CA TYR A 206 -2.52 17.84 -18.48
C TYR A 206 -2.76 19.35 -18.42
N TYR A 207 -2.37 19.95 -17.30
CA TYR A 207 -2.44 21.39 -17.07
C TYR A 207 -1.02 21.94 -16.90
N PRO A 208 -0.52 22.72 -17.88
CA PRO A 208 0.81 23.30 -17.84
C PRO A 208 1.04 24.15 -16.58
N CYS A 209 2.29 24.16 -16.11
CA CYS A 209 2.71 25.02 -15.02
C CYS A 209 2.65 26.49 -15.47
N PRO A 210 2.03 27.40 -14.70
CA PRO A 210 1.99 28.83 -15.04
C PRO A 210 3.35 29.54 -14.88
N GLY A 211 4.39 28.83 -14.46
CA GLY A 211 5.73 29.35 -14.18
C GLY A 211 5.98 29.54 -12.68
N ALA A 212 7.26 29.69 -12.31
CA ALA A 212 7.70 29.68 -10.91
C ALA A 212 7.02 30.76 -10.04
N GLU A 213 6.86 31.96 -10.58
CA GLU A 213 6.26 33.12 -9.88
C GLU A 213 4.76 32.97 -9.62
N LEU A 214 4.06 32.17 -10.43
CA LEU A 214 2.60 32.01 -10.40
C LEU A 214 2.18 30.61 -9.94
N CYS A 215 3.14 29.73 -9.64
CA CYS A 215 2.84 28.35 -9.32
C CYS A 215 2.19 28.23 -7.93
N PRO A 216 1.01 27.58 -7.82
CA PRO A 216 0.33 27.39 -6.53
C PRO A 216 1.17 26.62 -5.50
N ASN A 217 1.99 25.68 -5.96
CA ASN A 217 2.85 24.86 -5.07
C ASN A 217 3.98 25.67 -4.43
N ARG A 218 4.38 26.81 -5.00
CA ARG A 218 5.45 27.71 -4.50
C ARG A 218 6.76 27.01 -4.11
N LEU A 219 7.00 25.83 -4.68
CA LEU A 219 8.13 24.94 -4.43
C LEU A 219 8.70 24.52 -5.77
N ALA A 220 10.00 24.23 -5.82
CA ALA A 220 10.62 23.65 -7.01
C ALA A 220 10.05 22.25 -7.25
N HIS A 221 9.52 22.02 -8.46
CA HIS A 221 9.02 20.72 -8.86
C HIS A 221 9.12 20.55 -10.38
N PRO A 222 9.07 19.31 -10.91
CA PRO A 222 8.96 19.07 -12.35
C PRO A 222 7.76 19.80 -12.94
N ALA A 223 8.01 20.65 -13.93
CA ALA A 223 6.99 21.45 -14.59
C ALA A 223 6.39 20.68 -15.77
N ILE A 224 5.07 20.67 -15.84
CA ILE A 224 4.34 20.25 -17.04
C ILE A 224 4.41 21.41 -18.02
N LEU A 225 4.93 21.17 -19.22
CA LEU A 225 5.24 22.21 -20.20
C LEU A 225 4.07 22.47 -21.16
N ASP A 226 3.28 21.44 -21.49
CA ASP A 226 2.19 21.52 -22.45
C ASP A 226 1.01 20.60 -22.08
N GLU A 227 -0.09 20.71 -22.84
CA GLU A 227 -1.30 19.91 -22.63
C GLU A 227 -1.12 18.43 -23.00
N ALA A 228 -0.03 18.09 -23.70
CA ALA A 228 0.35 16.71 -24.00
C ALA A 228 1.09 16.03 -22.83
N GLY A 229 1.44 16.78 -21.78
CA GLY A 229 2.09 16.25 -20.59
C GLY A 229 3.61 16.22 -20.67
N THR A 230 4.23 16.95 -21.60
CA THR A 230 5.70 17.03 -21.67
C THR A 230 6.26 17.54 -20.34
N GLY A 231 7.23 16.81 -19.77
CA GLY A 231 7.84 17.13 -18.47
C GLY A 231 7.03 16.67 -17.25
N ALA A 232 5.88 16.01 -17.43
CA ALA A 232 5.14 15.41 -16.33
C ALA A 232 5.94 14.27 -15.67
N VAL A 233 6.01 14.30 -14.34
CA VAL A 233 6.61 13.24 -13.52
C VAL A 233 5.54 12.70 -12.59
N LYS A 234 5.36 11.37 -12.58
CA LYS A 234 4.41 10.70 -11.70
C LYS A 234 4.96 10.55 -10.29
N SER A 235 4.07 10.61 -9.30
CA SER A 235 4.38 10.33 -7.88
C SER A 235 5.47 11.24 -7.30
N PHE A 236 5.56 12.49 -7.76
CA PHE A 236 6.52 13.46 -7.22
C PHE A 236 6.11 13.90 -5.81
N VAL A 237 7.02 13.72 -4.84
CA VAL A 237 6.77 14.08 -3.44
C VAL A 237 7.15 15.53 -3.17
N LEU A 238 6.17 16.34 -2.78
CA LEU A 238 6.34 17.74 -2.36
C LEU A 238 6.90 17.87 -0.94
N GLY A 239 6.57 16.94 -0.05
CA GLY A 239 7.03 16.99 1.34
C GLY A 239 6.39 15.93 2.23
N CYS A 240 6.43 16.17 3.55
CA CYS A 240 5.95 15.24 4.56
C CYS A 240 5.05 15.90 5.59
N ALA A 241 3.77 15.51 5.64
CA ALA A 241 2.77 16.10 6.53
C ALA A 241 3.09 15.91 8.02
N ALA A 242 3.72 14.78 8.39
CA ALA A 242 4.15 14.53 9.75
C ALA A 242 5.31 15.44 10.18
N CYS A 243 6.23 15.78 9.28
CA CYS A 243 7.29 16.75 9.56
C CYS A 243 6.76 18.17 9.77
N GLU A 244 5.66 18.53 9.09
CA GLU A 244 4.98 19.81 9.25
C GLU A 244 4.07 19.86 10.50
N GLY A 245 4.05 18.81 11.32
CA GLY A 245 3.27 18.77 12.55
C GLY A 245 1.76 18.52 12.34
N CYS A 246 1.34 17.98 11.18
CA CYS A 246 -0.07 17.67 10.93
C CYS A 246 -0.53 16.43 11.72
N PRO A 247 -1.46 16.55 12.68
CA PRO A 247 -1.86 15.44 13.57
C PRO A 247 -2.54 14.27 12.85
N ALA A 248 -3.17 14.51 11.69
CA ALA A 248 -3.88 13.48 10.92
C ALA A 248 -2.95 12.35 10.42
N ALA A 249 -1.63 12.58 10.34
CA ALA A 249 -0.63 11.57 10.01
C ALA A 249 -0.16 10.74 11.22
N MET A 250 -0.48 11.17 12.45
CA MET A 250 -0.01 10.54 13.69
C MET A 250 -0.87 9.36 14.16
N GLY A 251 -2.01 9.10 13.49
CA GLY A 251 -2.94 8.00 13.80
C GLY A 251 -2.52 6.62 13.28
N VAL A 252 -1.43 6.52 12.51
CA VAL A 252 -0.86 5.22 12.17
C VAL A 252 -0.04 4.73 13.35
N SER A 253 -0.50 3.66 13.98
CA SER A 253 0.23 2.96 15.04
C SER A 253 1.69 2.76 14.64
N LEU A 254 2.59 3.51 15.30
CA LEU A 254 4.03 3.31 15.39
C LEU A 254 4.36 2.00 16.14
N ALA A 255 3.56 0.96 15.96
CA ALA A 255 3.86 -0.38 16.42
C ALA A 255 5.08 -0.89 15.65
N SER A 256 6.25 -0.65 16.25
CA SER A 256 7.52 -1.38 16.34
C SER A 256 8.07 -2.25 15.19
N GLU A 257 7.38 -2.45 14.07
CA GLU A 257 7.86 -3.29 12.94
C GLU A 257 7.56 -2.70 11.55
N ARG A 258 7.13 -1.44 11.47
CA ARG A 258 6.99 -0.71 10.21
C ARG A 258 8.23 0.12 9.90
N ARG A 259 9.31 -0.55 9.44
CA ARG A 259 10.58 0.06 9.00
C ARG A 259 10.39 0.95 7.75
N PHE A 260 9.90 2.17 7.94
CA PHE A 260 10.34 3.31 7.14
C PHE A 260 11.36 4.06 7.99
N GLY A 261 12.62 3.99 7.57
CA GLY A 261 13.73 4.59 8.29
C GLY A 261 15.03 4.17 7.67
N TYR A 262 16.00 5.07 7.70
CA TYR A 262 17.40 4.69 7.54
C TYR A 262 17.76 3.54 8.50
N PRO A 263 18.69 2.65 8.12
CA PRO A 263 19.05 1.49 8.93
C PRO A 263 19.40 1.90 10.36
N ALA A 264 19.12 1.01 11.33
CA ALA A 264 19.60 1.20 12.69
C ALA A 264 21.14 1.23 12.67
N ARG A 265 21.73 2.22 13.33
CA ARG A 265 23.18 2.40 13.35
C ARG A 265 23.69 2.27 14.78
N ARG A 266 24.89 1.72 14.90
CA ARG A 266 25.62 1.68 16.16
C ARG A 266 26.30 3.04 16.34
N TRP A 267 25.54 4.03 16.80
CA TRP A 267 26.02 5.42 16.88
C TRP A 267 27.29 5.57 17.74
N HIS A 268 27.44 4.75 18.78
CA HIS A 268 28.65 4.64 19.60
C HIS A 268 29.92 4.22 18.83
N ALA A 269 29.79 3.72 17.59
CA ALA A 269 30.93 3.35 16.76
C ALA A 269 31.48 4.52 15.93
N PHE A 270 30.78 5.66 15.88
CA PHE A 270 31.27 6.85 15.18
C PHE A 270 32.12 7.70 16.13
N ALA A 271 33.29 8.12 15.64
CA ALA A 271 34.24 8.93 16.41
C ALA A 271 33.96 10.44 16.34
N GLY A 272 33.11 10.88 15.40
CA GLY A 272 32.81 12.27 15.14
C GLY A 272 31.83 12.46 13.98
N GLY A 273 31.30 13.68 13.85
CA GLY A 273 30.33 14.08 12.84
C GLY A 273 30.84 13.97 11.40
N ASP A 274 32.14 14.12 11.17
CA ASP A 274 32.79 13.88 9.88
C ASP A 274 32.68 12.42 9.43
N VAL A 275 32.92 11.47 10.35
CA VAL A 275 32.77 10.03 10.10
C VAL A 275 31.29 9.67 9.88
N VAL A 276 30.39 10.30 10.63
CA VAL A 276 28.94 10.16 10.43
C VAL A 276 28.54 10.66 9.05
N LEU A 277 28.96 11.87 8.66
CA LEU A 277 28.62 12.47 7.38
C LEU A 277 29.13 11.62 6.21
N ALA A 278 30.34 11.10 6.31
CA ALA A 278 30.91 10.20 5.30
C ALA A 278 30.17 8.85 5.22
N ALA A 279 29.75 8.29 6.35
CA ALA A 279 29.11 6.98 6.42
C ALA A 279 27.62 6.99 6.08
N VAL A 280 26.92 8.11 6.31
CA VAL A 280 25.46 8.18 6.19
C VAL A 280 24.99 9.16 5.10
N GLY A 281 25.84 10.13 4.73
CA GLY A 281 25.51 11.17 3.76
C GLY A 281 24.66 12.30 4.35
N GLU A 282 24.84 13.50 3.79
CA GLU A 282 24.21 14.75 4.26
C GLU A 282 22.68 14.68 4.26
N ARG A 283 22.07 13.99 3.28
CA ARG A 283 20.62 13.81 3.20
C ARG A 283 20.07 13.05 4.40
N GLU A 284 20.69 11.93 4.76
CA GLU A 284 20.29 11.13 5.93
C GLU A 284 20.45 11.93 7.22
N VAL A 285 21.57 12.65 7.36
CA VAL A 285 21.84 13.49 8.52
C VAL A 285 20.72 14.50 8.72
N ARG A 286 20.42 15.29 7.68
CA ARG A 286 19.39 16.33 7.75
C ARG A 286 18.01 15.77 8.00
N GLU A 287 17.65 14.67 7.34
CA GLU A 287 16.34 14.04 7.55
C GLU A 287 16.19 13.55 8.98
N ARG A 288 17.21 12.90 9.56
CA ARG A 288 17.17 12.46 10.95
C ARG A 288 16.99 13.63 11.91
N LEU A 289 17.75 14.72 11.73
CA LEU A 289 17.63 15.93 12.57
C LEU A 289 16.22 16.55 12.57
N ARG A 290 15.46 16.42 11.47
CA ARG A 290 14.07 16.92 11.41
C ARG A 290 13.14 16.28 12.45
N ARG A 291 13.44 15.08 12.96
CA ARG A 291 12.68 14.45 14.07
C ARG A 291 12.70 15.29 15.34
N TRP A 292 13.73 16.10 15.51
CA TRP A 292 13.92 16.99 16.65
C TRP A 292 13.55 18.45 16.31
N GLY A 293 12.83 18.69 15.22
CA GLY A 293 12.35 20.03 14.85
C GLY A 293 13.45 21.02 14.41
N ARG A 294 14.65 20.53 14.09
CA ARG A 294 15.81 21.37 13.72
C ARG A 294 16.24 21.04 12.29
N GLY A 295 16.19 22.02 11.40
CA GLY A 295 16.39 21.78 9.96
C GLY A 295 17.16 22.85 9.19
N GLY A 296 17.67 23.91 9.81
CA GLY A 296 18.38 24.97 9.08
C GLY A 296 19.37 25.75 9.92
N GLY A 297 20.52 26.08 9.31
CA GLY A 297 21.56 26.95 9.88
C GLY A 297 22.95 26.30 9.98
N ASP A 298 22.99 25.00 10.27
CA ASP A 298 24.24 24.25 10.47
C ASP A 298 24.86 23.80 9.13
N SER A 299 26.19 23.86 9.04
CA SER A 299 26.94 23.18 7.98
C SER A 299 26.71 21.65 8.02
N ALA A 300 26.99 20.95 6.92
CA ALA A 300 26.78 19.50 6.86
C ALA A 300 27.54 18.73 7.98
N ALA A 301 28.74 19.21 8.34
CA ALA A 301 29.54 18.62 9.41
C ALA A 301 28.95 18.91 10.80
N GLU A 302 28.52 20.14 11.06
CA GLU A 302 27.87 20.52 12.33
C GLU A 302 26.54 19.78 12.53
N ALA A 303 25.77 19.62 11.45
CA ALA A 303 24.54 18.83 11.46
C ALA A 303 24.83 17.35 11.82
N ALA A 304 25.91 16.78 11.26
CA ALA A 304 26.28 15.40 11.52
C ALA A 304 26.79 15.19 12.96
N GLU A 305 27.58 16.13 13.47
CA GLU A 305 28.04 16.15 14.86
C GLU A 305 26.86 16.25 15.83
N ARG A 306 25.93 17.17 15.56
CA ARG A 306 24.72 17.34 16.37
C ARG A 306 23.87 16.08 16.37
N LEU A 307 23.68 15.46 15.21
CA LEU A 307 22.94 14.20 15.11
C LEU A 307 23.59 13.10 15.95
N LEU A 308 24.92 12.98 15.91
CA LEU A 308 25.66 12.01 16.72
C LEU A 308 25.40 12.23 18.21
N LEU A 309 25.50 13.47 18.69
CA LEU A 309 25.26 13.81 20.09
C LEU A 309 23.82 13.51 20.53
N LEU A 310 22.82 13.81 19.70
CA LEU A 310 21.41 13.52 19.97
C LEU A 310 21.15 12.01 20.03
N GLU A 311 21.67 11.23 19.07
CA GLU A 311 21.52 9.78 19.02
C GLU A 311 22.28 9.06 20.15
N LEU A 312 23.33 9.68 20.71
CA LEU A 312 24.03 9.21 21.91
C LEU A 312 23.37 9.67 23.22
N GLY A 313 22.33 10.51 23.17
CA GLY A 313 21.70 11.10 24.35
C GLY A 313 22.58 12.10 25.11
N LEU A 314 23.62 12.63 24.46
CA LEU A 314 24.59 13.58 25.02
C LEU A 314 24.20 15.05 24.82
N ALA A 315 23.16 15.32 24.03
CA ALA A 315 22.60 16.66 23.82
C ALA A 315 21.10 16.68 24.14
N SER A 316 20.62 17.76 24.79
CA SER A 316 19.20 18.03 24.96
C SER A 316 18.62 18.76 23.74
N VAL A 317 17.33 18.51 23.47
CA VAL A 317 16.56 19.07 22.33
C VAL A 317 16.55 20.59 22.33
#